data_AF-A0A803QF45-F1
#
_entry.id   AF-A0A803QF45-F1
#
_cell.length_a   1.000
_cell.length_b   1.000
_cell.length_c   1.000
_cell.angle_alpha   90.00
_cell.angle_beta   90.00
_cell.angle_gamma   90.00
#
_symmetry.space_group_name_H-M   'P 1'
#
loop_
_entity.id
_entity.type
_entity.pdbx_description
1 polymer ?
#
loop_
_entity_poly.entity_id
_entity_poly.type
_entity_poly.pdbx_seq_one_letter_code
_entity_poly.pdbx_strand_id
1 'polypeptide(L)'
;MIMTAKMGLDNDGNLILVGSTSLLTTSPLVEVLRLVDGDKEPTMGFLYNAMDKAKEKIANNLGGEEKDYKEIWEIIDEKWEFQLYRYLHAAAYYLNPRCHYAKDFSNHPEVKLGFFYCMDRLIPDPKEREKANLQCSIFHNKEGFFGFTQTKQTFEKRSPGFQLLEETKKLKLLMDSWIDDDDVGSYN
;
A
#
# COMPACT_ATOMS: atom_id res chain seq x y z
N MET A 1 -8.09 -11.74 28.81
CA MET A 1 -7.78 -12.96 28.02
C MET A 1 -6.29 -13.21 28.18
N ILE A 2 -5.91 -14.19 29.01
CA ILE A 2 -4.49 -14.53 29.23
C ILE A 2 -4.05 -15.34 28.01
N MET A 3 -3.24 -14.76 27.12
CA MET A 3 -2.61 -15.54 26.05
C MET A 3 -1.61 -16.50 26.69
N THR A 4 -1.93 -17.78 26.72
CA THR A 4 -1.02 -18.83 27.18
C THR A 4 -0.04 -19.13 26.05
N ALA A 5 1.24 -18.83 26.25
CA ALA A 5 2.28 -19.17 25.27
C ALA A 5 2.43 -20.70 25.20
N LYS A 6 2.12 -21.30 24.04
CA LYS A 6 2.49 -22.70 23.75
C LYS A 6 3.92 -22.71 23.21
N MET A 7 4.76 -23.60 23.75
CA MET A 7 6.07 -23.89 23.18
C MET A 7 5.90 -24.92 22.05
N GLY A 8 6.55 -24.69 20.93
CA GLY A 8 6.63 -25.58 19.78
C GLY A 8 8.09 -25.88 19.48
N LEU A 9 8.34 -26.87 18.62
CA LEU A 9 9.68 -27.21 18.18
C LEU A 9 9.84 -26.74 16.73
N ASP A 10 11.00 -26.17 16.39
CA ASP A 10 11.38 -25.94 14.99
C ASP A 10 11.80 -27.26 14.31
N ASN A 11 12.12 -27.19 13.01
CA ASN A 11 12.53 -28.35 12.20
C ASN A 11 13.85 -28.99 12.68
N ASP A 12 14.61 -28.29 13.52
CA ASP A 12 15.89 -28.74 14.08
C ASP A 12 15.73 -29.23 15.54
N GLY A 13 14.50 -29.22 16.07
CA GLY A 13 14.19 -29.68 17.43
C GLY A 13 14.48 -28.66 18.53
N ASN A 14 14.67 -27.38 18.19
CA ASN A 14 14.82 -26.31 19.18
C ASN A 14 13.46 -25.82 19.67
N LEU A 15 13.38 -25.51 20.97
CA LEU A 15 12.20 -24.86 21.54
C LEU A 15 12.04 -23.44 20.99
N ILE A 16 10.97 -23.24 20.23
CA ILE A 16 10.48 -21.91 19.83
C ILE A 16 9.18 -21.61 20.57
N LEU A 17 9.07 -20.38 21.07
CA LEU A 17 7.81 -19.90 21.65
C LEU A 17 6.88 -19.67 20.45
N VAL A 18 5.82 -20.47 20.29
CA VAL A 18 4.83 -20.27 19.20
C VAL A 18 4.17 -18.89 19.33
N GLY A 19 4.14 -18.34 20.55
CA GLY A 19 3.75 -16.96 20.82
C GLY A 19 4.74 -15.91 20.29
N SER A 20 6.05 -16.20 20.24
CA SER A 20 7.05 -15.25 19.72
C SER A 20 7.01 -15.16 18.20
N THR A 21 6.88 -16.29 17.49
CA THR A 21 6.77 -16.29 16.02
C THR A 21 5.47 -15.63 15.53
N SER A 22 4.35 -15.86 16.23
CA SER A 22 3.09 -15.17 15.96
C SER A 22 3.18 -13.66 16.17
N LEU A 23 3.87 -13.21 17.23
CA LEU A 23 4.06 -11.77 17.48
C LEU A 23 4.96 -11.12 16.42
N LEU A 24 6.04 -11.81 16.02
CA LEU A 24 6.99 -11.35 15.01
C LEU A 24 6.34 -11.15 13.63
N THR A 25 5.33 -11.95 13.30
CA THR A 25 4.60 -11.89 12.02
C THR A 25 3.42 -10.93 12.06
N THR A 26 2.69 -10.86 13.18
CA THR A 26 1.48 -10.05 13.31
C THR A 26 1.75 -8.59 13.70
N SER A 27 2.81 -8.29 14.44
CA SER A 27 3.11 -6.93 14.90
C SER A 27 3.26 -5.93 13.73
N PRO A 28 3.99 -6.25 12.64
CA PRO A 28 4.06 -5.36 11.48
C PRO A 28 2.69 -5.09 10.83
N LEU A 29 1.80 -6.08 10.79
CA LEU A 29 0.44 -5.91 10.25
C LEU A 29 -0.44 -5.05 11.16
N VAL A 30 -0.28 -5.14 12.49
CA VAL A 30 -0.99 -4.27 13.45
C VAL A 30 -0.56 -2.81 13.27
N GLU A 31 0.70 -2.54 12.93
CA GLU A 31 1.15 -1.17 12.61
C GLU A 31 0.46 -0.62 11.36
N VAL A 32 0.25 -1.45 10.32
CA VAL A 32 -0.51 -1.08 9.12
C VAL A 32 -1.96 -0.79 9.48
N LEU A 33 -2.60 -1.62 10.31
CA LEU A 33 -3.98 -1.40 10.76
C LEU A 33 -4.13 -0.09 11.54
N ARG A 34 -3.17 0.23 12.41
CA ARG A 34 -3.16 1.51 13.14
C ARG A 34 -3.01 2.72 12.23
N LEU A 35 -2.32 2.57 11.09
CA LEU A 35 -2.24 3.63 10.08
C LEU A 35 -3.60 3.85 9.39
N VAL A 36 -4.33 2.78 9.10
CA VAL A 36 -5.68 2.84 8.48
C VAL A 36 -6.71 3.43 9.43
N ASP A 37 -6.65 3.07 10.71
CA ASP A 37 -7.54 3.56 11.76
C ASP A 37 -7.22 5.00 12.21
N GLY A 38 -6.08 5.55 11.76
CA GLY A 38 -5.66 6.89 12.11
C GLY A 38 -6.44 7.98 11.35
N ASP A 39 -7.49 8.53 11.95
CA ASP A 39 -8.36 9.60 11.39
C ASP A 39 -7.67 10.91 10.93
N LYS A 40 -6.36 11.07 11.18
CA LYS A 40 -5.67 12.37 11.06
C LYS A 40 -4.99 12.62 9.70
N GLU A 41 -4.60 11.58 8.97
CA GLU A 41 -3.94 11.73 7.67
C GLU A 41 -4.61 10.83 6.62
N PRO A 42 -4.61 11.24 5.34
CA PRO A 42 -5.19 10.41 4.27
C PRO A 42 -4.29 9.19 4.06
N THR A 43 -4.75 8.04 4.55
CA THR A 43 -3.97 6.79 4.57
C THR A 43 -3.72 6.19 3.18
N MET A 44 -4.58 6.50 2.20
CA MET A 44 -4.55 5.88 0.86
C MET A 44 -3.17 5.94 0.18
N GLY A 45 -2.48 7.08 0.26
CA GLY A 45 -1.17 7.26 -0.39
C GLY A 45 0.02 6.68 0.37
N PHE A 46 -0.19 6.16 1.58
CA PHE A 46 0.85 5.56 2.42
C PHE A 46 0.64 4.06 2.63
N LEU A 47 -0.57 3.55 2.41
CA LEU A 47 -0.94 2.19 2.77
C LEU A 47 -0.10 1.13 2.04
N TYR A 48 0.12 1.31 0.73
CA TYR A 48 0.98 0.41 -0.04
C TYR A 48 2.40 0.33 0.55
N ASN A 49 3.03 1.49 0.81
CA ASN A 49 4.35 1.56 1.44
C ASN A 49 4.38 0.89 2.82
N ALA A 50 3.32 1.08 3.61
CA ALA A 50 3.23 0.50 4.94
C ALA A 50 3.11 -1.03 4.86
N MET A 51 2.34 -1.55 3.91
CA MET A 51 2.21 -2.98 3.67
C MET A 51 3.52 -3.59 3.16
N ASP A 52 4.19 -2.94 2.21
CA ASP A 52 5.49 -3.36 1.68
C ASP A 52 6.54 -3.47 2.81
N LYS A 53 6.63 -2.41 3.64
CA LYS A 53 7.49 -2.41 4.84
C LYS A 53 7.08 -3.45 5.89
N ALA A 54 5.80 -3.77 6.01
CA ALA A 54 5.35 -4.82 6.91
C ALA A 54 5.83 -6.19 6.42
N LYS A 55 5.72 -6.47 5.12
CA LYS A 55 6.24 -7.70 4.50
C LYS A 55 7.76 -7.80 4.68
N GLU A 56 8.51 -6.74 4.43
CA GLU A 56 9.97 -6.70 4.68
C GLU A 56 10.33 -6.95 6.15
N LYS A 57 9.61 -6.33 7.09
CA LYS A 57 9.81 -6.57 8.53
C LYS A 57 9.53 -8.03 8.91
N ILE A 58 8.48 -8.63 8.34
CA ILE A 58 8.16 -10.06 8.56
C ILE A 58 9.30 -10.93 8.05
N ALA A 59 9.80 -10.68 6.84
CA ALA A 59 10.92 -11.42 6.28
C ALA A 59 12.17 -11.31 7.17
N ASN A 60 12.52 -10.10 7.61
CA ASN A 60 13.65 -9.87 8.51
C ASN A 60 13.47 -10.55 9.88
N ASN A 61 12.27 -10.50 10.44
CA ASN A 61 11.96 -11.13 11.74
C ASN A 61 12.06 -12.66 11.69
N LEU A 62 11.89 -13.25 10.50
CA LEU A 62 11.97 -14.70 10.26
C LEU A 62 13.34 -15.15 9.75
N GLY A 63 14.34 -14.26 9.75
CA GLY A 63 15.72 -14.59 9.39
C GLY A 63 16.10 -14.29 7.92
N GLY A 64 15.17 -13.76 7.12
CA GLY A 64 15.43 -13.26 5.77
C GLY A 64 15.48 -14.30 4.66
N GLU A 65 15.36 -15.59 5.00
CA GLU A 65 15.30 -16.69 4.03
C GLU A 65 13.88 -16.83 3.46
N GLU A 66 13.72 -16.78 2.14
CA GLU A 66 12.42 -16.76 1.46
C GLU A 66 11.48 -17.90 1.91
N LYS A 67 12.04 -19.11 2.08
CA LYS A 67 11.30 -20.29 2.53
C LYS A 67 10.55 -20.10 3.85
N ASP A 68 11.01 -19.19 4.71
CA ASP A 68 10.48 -19.02 6.07
C ASP A 68 9.32 -18.01 6.11
N TYR A 69 9.22 -17.10 5.14
CA TYR A 69 8.17 -16.08 5.09
C TYR A 69 7.26 -16.13 3.85
N LYS A 70 7.62 -16.91 2.83
CA LYS A 70 6.90 -16.96 1.55
C LYS A 70 5.42 -17.28 1.71
N GLU A 71 5.07 -18.34 2.44
CA GLU A 71 3.67 -18.73 2.65
C GLU A 71 2.88 -17.62 3.35
N ILE A 72 3.52 -16.90 4.28
CA ILE A 72 2.89 -15.77 4.98
C ILE A 72 2.67 -14.61 4.01
N TRP A 73 3.64 -14.31 3.15
CA TRP A 73 3.51 -13.27 2.12
C TRP A 73 2.41 -13.61 1.12
N GLU A 74 2.30 -14.87 0.69
CA GLU A 74 1.24 -15.33 -0.21
C GLU A 74 -0.14 -15.15 0.43
N ILE A 75 -0.31 -15.50 1.71
CA ILE A 75 -1.55 -15.25 2.45
C ILE A 75 -1.86 -13.74 2.53
N ILE A 76 -0.85 -12.91 2.81
CA ILE A 76 -1.03 -11.44 2.87
C ILE A 76 -1.45 -10.91 1.50
N ASP A 77 -0.79 -11.33 0.42
CA ASP A 77 -1.07 -10.88 -0.93
C ASP A 77 -2.48 -11.29 -1.38
N GLU A 78 -2.90 -12.53 -1.09
CA GLU A 78 -4.25 -13.01 -1.38
C GLU A 78 -5.31 -12.14 -0.66
N LYS A 79 -5.11 -11.85 0.63
CA LYS A 79 -6.05 -11.01 1.40
C LYS A 79 -6.02 -9.56 0.97
N TRP A 80 -4.84 -9.03 0.66
CA TRP A 80 -4.65 -7.68 0.15
C TRP A 80 -5.37 -7.49 -1.19
N GLU A 81 -5.24 -8.46 -2.11
CA GLU A 81 -5.87 -8.42 -3.43
C GLU A 81 -7.41 -8.45 -3.36
N PHE A 82 -7.98 -9.23 -2.44
CA PHE A 82 -9.43 -9.34 -2.26
C PHE A 82 -10.07 -8.21 -1.43
N GLN A 83 -9.37 -7.68 -0.42
CA GLN A 83 -9.99 -6.78 0.57
C GLN A 83 -9.66 -5.30 0.35
N LEU A 84 -8.55 -5.00 -0.32
CA LEU A 84 -7.98 -3.65 -0.38
C LEU A 84 -7.45 -3.40 -1.79
N TYR A 85 -8.31 -2.91 -2.69
CA TYR A 85 -8.03 -2.61 -4.10
C TYR A 85 -6.55 -2.25 -4.39
N ARG A 86 -5.73 -3.26 -4.68
CA ARG A 86 -4.25 -3.14 -4.74
C ARG A 86 -3.83 -2.04 -5.70
N TYR A 87 -4.51 -1.94 -6.84
CA TYR A 87 -4.20 -0.95 -7.86
C TYR A 87 -4.45 0.49 -7.41
N LEU A 88 -5.50 0.74 -6.63
CA LEU A 88 -5.80 2.09 -6.13
C LEU A 88 -4.76 2.53 -5.10
N HIS A 89 -4.36 1.65 -4.19
CA HIS A 89 -3.31 1.93 -3.23
C HIS A 89 -1.93 2.09 -3.90
N ALA A 90 -1.63 1.25 -4.90
CA ALA A 90 -0.43 1.37 -5.73
C ALA A 90 -0.39 2.70 -6.49
N ALA A 91 -1.51 3.11 -7.11
CA ALA A 91 -1.63 4.39 -7.80
C ALA A 91 -1.49 5.57 -6.85
N ALA A 92 -2.14 5.52 -5.69
CA ALA A 92 -2.04 6.56 -4.66
C ALA A 92 -0.62 6.67 -4.10
N TYR A 93 0.09 5.56 -3.94
CA TYR A 93 1.49 5.52 -3.55
C TYR A 93 2.41 6.13 -4.62
N TYR A 94 2.22 5.76 -5.89
CA TYR A 94 2.95 6.33 -7.03
C TYR A 94 2.77 7.86 -7.09
N LEU A 95 1.55 8.35 -6.88
CA LEU A 95 1.27 9.79 -6.95
C LEU A 95 1.62 10.56 -5.67
N ASN A 96 1.93 9.89 -4.57
CA ASN A 96 2.30 10.54 -3.32
C ASN A 96 3.76 11.03 -3.38
N PRO A 97 4.04 12.35 -3.48
CA PRO A 97 5.40 12.82 -3.69
C PRO A 97 6.32 12.55 -2.49
N ARG A 98 5.77 12.37 -1.27
CA ARG A 98 6.57 11.95 -0.09
C ARG A 98 7.15 10.56 -0.26
N CYS A 99 6.38 9.68 -0.88
CA CYS A 99 6.77 8.31 -1.15
C CYS A 99 7.59 8.23 -2.44
N HIS A 100 7.07 8.78 -3.54
CA HIS A 100 7.67 8.71 -4.88
C HIS A 100 9.09 9.27 -4.95
N TYR A 101 9.39 10.27 -4.13
CA TYR A 101 10.71 10.89 -4.09
C TYR A 101 11.60 10.41 -2.95
N ALA A 102 11.13 9.44 -2.15
CA ALA A 102 11.94 8.82 -1.12
C ALA A 102 13.01 7.93 -1.73
N LYS A 103 14.10 7.69 -0.99
CA LYS A 103 15.22 6.85 -1.47
C LYS A 103 14.84 5.37 -1.58
N ASP A 104 13.88 4.96 -0.76
CA ASP A 104 13.32 3.62 -0.65
C ASP A 104 12.02 3.48 -1.46
N PHE A 105 11.79 4.31 -2.47
CA PHE A 105 10.62 4.15 -3.34
C PHE A 105 10.67 2.78 -4.04
N SER A 106 9.54 2.08 -4.03
CA SER A 106 9.46 0.71 -4.53
C SER A 106 9.59 0.68 -6.05
N ASN A 107 10.48 -0.19 -6.54
CA ASN A 107 10.66 -0.44 -7.98
C ASN A 107 9.75 -1.58 -8.48
N HIS A 108 8.85 -2.09 -7.63
CA HIS A 108 8.00 -3.21 -8.00
C HIS A 108 7.08 -2.83 -9.17
N PRO A 109 7.04 -3.61 -10.27
CA PRO A 109 6.30 -3.23 -11.48
C PRO A 109 4.80 -3.06 -11.23
N GLU A 110 4.25 -3.69 -10.19
CA GLU A 110 2.86 -3.54 -9.79
C GLU A 110 2.47 -2.10 -9.43
N VAL A 111 3.43 -1.29 -8.93
CA VAL A 111 3.16 0.12 -8.59
C VAL A 111 2.76 0.88 -9.85
N LYS A 112 3.56 0.74 -10.90
CA LYS A 112 3.33 1.40 -12.20
C LYS A 112 2.12 0.80 -12.91
N LEU A 113 1.94 -0.52 -12.84
CA LEU A 113 0.75 -1.19 -13.40
C LEU A 113 -0.53 -0.71 -12.72
N GLY A 114 -0.57 -0.67 -11.39
CA GLY A 114 -1.73 -0.20 -10.64
C GLY A 114 -2.09 1.25 -10.95
N PHE A 115 -1.08 2.10 -11.11
CA PHE A 115 -1.27 3.46 -11.60
C PHE A 115 -1.92 3.51 -12.99
N PHE A 116 -1.43 2.73 -13.96
CA PHE A 116 -2.02 2.71 -15.30
C PHE A 116 -3.43 2.11 -15.33
N TYR A 117 -3.70 1.06 -14.56
CA TYR A 117 -5.06 0.50 -14.42
C TYR A 117 -6.04 1.54 -13.87
N CYS A 118 -5.65 2.28 -12.83
CA CYS A 118 -6.49 3.36 -12.30
C CYS A 118 -6.69 4.47 -13.33
N MET A 119 -5.64 4.86 -14.05
CA MET A 119 -5.73 5.90 -15.08
C MET A 119 -6.69 5.50 -16.21
N ASP A 120 -6.63 4.24 -16.66
CA ASP A 120 -7.52 3.72 -17.71
C ASP A 120 -9.00 3.73 -17.27
N ARG A 121 -9.27 3.32 -16.02
CA ARG A 121 -10.63 3.28 -15.46
C ARG A 121 -11.17 4.66 -15.07
N LEU A 122 -10.32 5.57 -14.57
CA LEU A 122 -10.74 6.89 -14.09
C LEU A 122 -10.78 7.96 -15.18
N ILE A 123 -10.06 7.78 -16.29
CA ILE A 123 -10.01 8.72 -17.42
C ILE A 123 -10.54 8.02 -18.67
N PRO A 124 -11.86 8.10 -18.95
CA PRO A 124 -12.47 7.41 -20.09
C PRO A 124 -12.05 7.97 -21.45
N ASP A 125 -11.72 9.27 -21.54
CA ASP A 125 -11.28 9.90 -22.79
C ASP A 125 -9.79 9.58 -23.05
N PRO A 126 -9.46 8.88 -24.15
CA PRO A 126 -8.08 8.57 -24.49
C PRO A 126 -7.18 9.80 -24.65
N LYS A 127 -7.72 10.94 -25.11
CA LYS A 127 -6.93 12.17 -25.30
C LYS A 127 -6.54 12.82 -23.98
N GLU A 128 -7.47 12.86 -23.02
CA GLU A 128 -7.16 13.36 -21.68
C GLU A 128 -6.23 12.40 -20.93
N ARG A 129 -6.37 11.09 -21.16
CA ARG A 129 -5.47 10.08 -20.60
C ARG A 129 -4.05 10.20 -21.14
N GLU A 130 -3.89 10.47 -22.43
CA GLU A 130 -2.58 10.75 -23.02
C GLU A 130 -1.92 11.99 -22.37
N LYS A 131 -2.68 13.08 -22.19
CA LYS A 131 -2.19 14.28 -21.49
C LYS A 131 -1.78 13.97 -20.05
N ALA A 132 -2.56 13.18 -19.33
CA ALA A 132 -2.21 12.75 -17.97
C ALA A 132 -0.93 11.92 -17.95
N ASN A 133 -0.76 10.98 -18.88
CA ASN A 133 0.46 10.19 -19.02
C ASN A 133 1.70 11.05 -19.31
N LEU A 134 1.57 12.09 -20.14
CA LEU A 134 2.66 13.04 -20.39
C LEU A 134 3.09 13.80 -19.12
N GLN A 135 2.18 14.06 -18.17
CA GLN A 135 2.55 14.67 -16.89
C GLN A 135 3.34 13.71 -15.98
N CYS A 136 3.28 12.40 -16.21
CA CYS A 136 3.94 11.42 -15.36
C CYS A 136 5.46 11.50 -15.41
N SER A 137 6.05 11.78 -16.58
CA SER A 137 7.50 11.98 -16.70
C SER A 137 7.94 13.27 -15.99
N ILE A 138 7.15 14.33 -16.15
CA ILE A 138 7.41 15.64 -15.51
C ILE A 138 7.36 15.50 -13.99
N PHE A 139 6.36 14.80 -13.47
CA PHE A 139 6.28 14.44 -12.05
C PHE A 139 7.49 13.61 -11.62
N HIS A 140 7.74 12.47 -12.28
CA HIS A 140 8.81 11.55 -11.90
C HIS A 140 10.19 12.23 -11.83
N ASN A 141 10.50 13.08 -12.80
CA ASN A 141 11.79 13.76 -12.89
C ASN A 141 11.91 15.02 -12.02
N LYS A 142 10.84 15.42 -11.30
CA LYS A 142 10.76 16.71 -10.59
C LYS A 142 11.02 17.90 -11.53
N GLU A 143 10.38 17.88 -12.68
CA GLU A 143 10.48 18.93 -13.69
C GLU A 143 9.28 19.88 -13.65
N GLY A 144 9.32 20.97 -14.42
CA GLY A 144 8.25 21.96 -14.51
C GLY A 144 7.84 22.48 -13.12
N PHE A 145 6.53 22.46 -12.83
CA PHE A 145 6.01 22.91 -11.54
C PHE A 145 6.43 22.02 -10.35
N PHE A 146 6.74 20.75 -10.60
CA PHE A 146 7.24 19.82 -9.56
C PHE A 146 8.71 20.10 -9.19
N GLY A 147 9.43 20.81 -10.04
CA GLY A 147 10.84 21.15 -9.83
C GLY A 147 11.11 22.39 -8.97
N PHE A 148 10.08 23.21 -8.68
CA PHE A 148 10.25 24.42 -7.88
C PHE A 148 10.70 24.12 -6.45
N THR A 149 11.55 25.00 -5.93
CA THR A 149 12.07 24.92 -4.55
C THR A 149 10.94 24.86 -3.52
N GLN A 150 9.88 25.62 -3.73
CA GLN A 150 8.70 25.62 -2.86
C GLN A 150 8.01 24.25 -2.84
N THR A 151 7.83 23.62 -4.01
CA THR A 151 7.25 22.27 -4.13
C THR A 151 8.13 21.24 -3.43
N LYS A 152 9.45 21.31 -3.64
CA LYS A 152 10.46 20.45 -2.99
C LYS A 152 10.49 20.60 -1.47
N GLN A 153 10.23 21.79 -0.94
CA GLN A 153 10.22 22.03 0.51
C GLN A 153 8.88 21.66 1.19
N THR A 154 7.80 21.54 0.41
CA THR A 154 6.45 21.37 0.95
C THR A 154 5.91 19.96 0.84
N PHE A 155 6.39 19.14 -0.09
CA PHE A 155 5.88 17.77 -0.22
C PHE A 155 6.08 16.96 1.05
N GLU A 156 7.22 17.09 1.74
CA GLU A 156 7.48 16.41 3.03
C GLU A 156 6.56 16.88 4.17
N LYS A 157 6.04 18.12 4.09
CA LYS A 157 5.34 18.81 5.16
C LYS A 157 3.82 18.83 5.00
N ARG A 158 3.32 18.64 3.77
CA ARG A 158 1.88 18.65 3.48
C ARG A 158 1.40 17.21 3.31
N SER A 159 0.47 16.77 4.16
CA SER A 159 -0.21 15.50 3.93
C SER A 159 -1.08 15.62 2.67
N PRO A 160 -1.18 14.58 1.81
CA PRO A 160 -1.88 14.66 0.53
C PRO A 160 -3.37 15.05 0.58
N GLY A 161 -4.00 15.20 1.75
CA GLY A 161 -5.45 15.41 1.84
C GLY A 161 -5.92 16.42 2.87
N PHE A 162 -5.05 17.25 3.45
CA PHE A 162 -5.53 18.38 4.26
C PHE A 162 -6.26 19.46 3.43
N GLN A 163 -6.13 19.45 2.10
CA GLN A 163 -6.78 20.42 1.20
C GLN A 163 -7.82 19.83 0.23
N LEU A 164 -7.99 18.50 0.20
CA LEU A 164 -8.82 17.81 -0.80
C LEU A 164 -10.05 17.12 -0.20
N LEU A 165 -10.61 17.66 0.89
CA LEU A 165 -11.72 17.03 1.64
C LEU A 165 -12.98 16.76 0.79
N GLU A 166 -13.17 17.44 -0.34
CA GLU A 166 -14.27 17.19 -1.28
C GLU A 166 -13.93 16.17 -2.37
N GLU A 167 -12.67 16.11 -2.82
CA GLU A 167 -12.22 15.09 -3.78
C GLU A 167 -12.05 13.73 -3.09
N THR A 168 -11.60 13.72 -1.83
CA THR A 168 -11.55 12.48 -1.03
C THR A 168 -12.94 11.93 -0.74
N LYS A 169 -13.98 12.77 -0.65
CA LYS A 169 -15.38 12.31 -0.59
C LYS A 169 -15.83 11.67 -1.90
N LYS A 170 -15.45 12.24 -3.06
CA LYS A 170 -15.72 11.61 -4.36
C LYS A 170 -14.96 10.29 -4.52
N LEU A 171 -13.70 10.23 -4.10
CA LEU A 171 -12.92 9.00 -4.11
C LEU A 171 -13.49 7.97 -3.14
N LYS A 172 -13.98 8.39 -1.97
CA LYS A 172 -14.67 7.52 -1.02
C LYS A 172 -15.99 6.98 -1.60
N LEU A 173 -16.80 7.84 -2.22
CA LEU A 173 -18.03 7.43 -2.92
C LEU A 173 -17.77 6.49 -4.09
N LEU A 174 -16.69 6.72 -4.83
CA LEU A 174 -16.23 5.78 -5.86
C LEU A 174 -15.80 4.46 -5.20
N MET A 175 -15.03 4.50 -4.12
CA MET A 175 -14.59 3.30 -3.40
C MET A 175 -15.79 2.48 -2.88
N ASP A 176 -16.80 3.14 -2.33
CA ASP A 176 -18.05 2.53 -1.86
C ASP A 176 -18.85 1.94 -3.04
N SER A 177 -18.95 2.67 -4.16
CA SER A 177 -19.59 2.17 -5.40
C SER A 177 -18.84 1.00 -6.04
N TRP A 178 -17.54 0.89 -5.83
CA TRP A 178 -16.75 -0.22 -6.37
C TRP A 178 -16.94 -1.48 -5.55
N ILE A 179 -17.10 -1.37 -4.22
CA ILE A 179 -17.38 -2.50 -3.32
C ILE A 179 -18.67 -3.24 -3.73
N ASP A 180 -19.66 -2.51 -4.25
CA ASP A 180 -20.96 -3.09 -4.67
C ASP A 180 -20.91 -3.83 -6.03
N ASP A 181 -19.92 -3.54 -6.89
CA ASP A 181 -19.85 -4.12 -8.25
C ASP A 181 -19.24 -5.54 -8.27
N ASP A 182 -18.47 -5.94 -7.25
CA ASP A 182 -17.78 -7.25 -7.18
C ASP A 182 -18.60 -8.35 -6.44
N ASP A 183 -19.80 -8.03 -5.92
CA ASP A 183 -20.65 -8.98 -5.17
C ASP A 183 -21.78 -9.62 -6.01
N VAL A 184 -21.72 -9.53 -7.34
CA VAL A 184 -22.71 -10.15 -8.25
C VAL A 184 -22.06 -11.17 -9.20
N GLY A 185 -21.86 -12.40 -8.70
CA GLY A 185 -21.79 -13.65 -9.48
C GLY A 185 -20.42 -14.34 -9.42
N SER A 186 -20.26 -15.54 -8.87
CA SER A 186 -21.01 -16.73 -9.26
C SER A 186 -20.81 -17.90 -8.25
N TYR A 187 -21.88 -18.27 -7.56
CA TYR A 187 -22.13 -19.67 -7.21
C TYR A 187 -23.33 -20.13 -8.05
N ASN A 188 -23.03 -20.89 -9.11
CA ASN A 188 -23.93 -21.85 -9.74
C ASN A 188 -23.07 -23.02 -10.21
#